data_AF-A0A6H5FUK4-F1
#
_entry.id   AF-A0A6H5FUK4-F1
#
_cell.length_a   1.000
_cell.length_b   1.000
_cell.length_c   1.000
_cell.angle_alpha   90.00
_cell.angle_beta   90.00
_cell.angle_gamma   90.00
#
_symmetry.space_group_name_H-M   'P 1'
#
loop_
_entity.id
_entity.type
_entity.pdbx_description
1 polymer ?
#
loop_
_entity_poly.entity_id
_entity_poly.type
_entity_poly.pdbx_seq_one_letter_code
_entity_poly.pdbx_strand_id
1 'polypeptide(L)'
;TQFWESGGEVATLWKELAKEMTEKGTRDQNECNTVDDNGTPGSGRTATNPEKKACNYLHGGLKELYKDVGSMATTSASTTSSSSDEKILDKNPLLRQTVGCLLLNAYAKKMKSEAKCLVESGIKKAFATDVKDLNGQCTNNGSCIKCEWNENYDDCTITLKGAMKETPDKKLENVQSKIDETSSTTTKNNINLTPSLCDQLKCAAPKWFQNNRTTNGSTANNKTWCDFWEQGVKTTLTEMFQHITTEGQNTSSTYTIARTCQGFGDGNTDSVERKACNHIARGLKYIDDIKPNVSGGSGSVTTTSSSNDQYKQLLQRAVACIALNMYADKIINASKDKCPIDESKIQKMFTYGNVIHNTSCSNSGGSGNNVCFKCERKPNFNGCELSVSNTLIDTTSPSPSGNCTSGAENKKVPEKMTKLLQDKTIKMEETLSTINDMSKSFCTKMQCAAKQYYAKKNGGNSTGVSW
;
A
#
# COMPACT_ATOMS: atom_id res chain seq x y z
N THR A 1 29.37 -29.90 19.02
CA THR A 1 28.11 -29.12 19.07
C THR A 1 27.79 -28.64 17.66
N GLN A 2 26.66 -29.07 17.13
CA GLN A 2 26.16 -28.67 15.81
C GLN A 2 25.57 -27.25 15.90
N PHE A 3 26.40 -26.22 16.11
CA PHE A 3 25.90 -24.87 16.40
C PHE A 3 25.23 -24.22 15.18
N TRP A 4 25.96 -24.18 14.05
CA TRP A 4 25.53 -23.57 12.78
C TRP A 4 24.88 -24.57 11.80
N GLU A 5 24.78 -25.85 12.15
CA GLU A 5 24.29 -26.89 11.23
C GLU A 5 22.76 -26.92 11.15
N SER A 6 22.23 -27.63 10.15
CA SER A 6 20.79 -27.84 10.02
C SER A 6 20.24 -28.62 11.21
N GLY A 7 19.30 -28.02 11.95
CA GLY A 7 18.77 -28.60 13.20
C GLY A 7 19.58 -28.22 14.44
N GLY A 8 20.66 -27.46 14.28
CA GLY A 8 21.49 -26.93 15.34
C GLY A 8 20.83 -25.87 16.22
N GLU A 9 21.61 -25.31 17.14
CA GLU A 9 21.14 -24.31 18.10
C GLU A 9 20.64 -23.02 17.42
N VAL A 10 21.33 -22.55 16.37
CA VAL A 10 20.90 -21.35 15.61
C VAL A 10 19.57 -21.60 14.88
N ALA A 11 19.39 -22.80 14.32
CA ALA A 11 18.14 -23.17 13.66
C ALA A 11 16.98 -23.31 14.66
N THR A 12 17.28 -23.76 15.88
CA THR A 12 16.32 -23.82 16.99
C THR A 12 15.91 -22.43 17.46
N LEU A 13 16.88 -21.53 17.67
CA LEU A 13 16.62 -20.14 18.01
C LEU A 13 15.76 -19.45 16.95
N TRP A 14 16.06 -19.65 15.66
CA TRP A 14 15.21 -19.10 14.59
C TRP A 14 13.76 -19.60 14.68
N LYS A 15 13.53 -20.89 14.95
CA LYS A 15 12.17 -21.43 15.10
C LYS A 15 11.41 -20.77 16.25
N GLU A 16 12.07 -20.54 17.38
CA GLU A 16 11.48 -19.84 18.53
C GLU A 16 11.07 -18.41 18.16
N LEU A 17 12.00 -17.65 17.58
CA LEU A 17 11.75 -16.28 17.14
C LEU A 17 10.66 -16.21 16.06
N ALA A 18 10.75 -17.05 15.03
CA ALA A 18 9.79 -17.09 13.93
C ALA A 18 8.37 -17.42 14.43
N LYS A 19 8.25 -18.40 15.34
CA LYS A 19 6.96 -18.73 15.95
C LYS A 19 6.34 -17.51 16.63
N GLU A 20 7.08 -16.85 17.50
CA GLU A 20 6.60 -15.65 18.20
C GLU A 20 6.21 -14.54 17.21
N MET A 21 7.06 -14.27 16.22
CA MET A 21 6.78 -13.29 15.17
C MET A 21 5.46 -13.61 14.46
N THR A 22 5.21 -14.87 14.12
CA THR A 22 3.96 -15.28 13.45
C THR A 22 2.73 -15.21 14.36
N GLU A 23 2.85 -15.56 15.64
CA GLU A 23 1.73 -15.55 16.59
C GLU A 23 1.37 -14.15 17.09
N LYS A 24 2.38 -13.29 17.33
CA LYS A 24 2.20 -11.96 17.91
C LYS A 24 2.30 -10.82 16.90
N GLY A 25 3.02 -11.00 15.79
CA GLY A 25 3.18 -9.96 14.75
C GLY A 25 1.89 -9.62 14.01
N THR A 26 0.86 -10.47 14.09
CA THR A 26 -0.48 -10.18 13.58
C THR A 26 -1.24 -9.18 14.46
N ARG A 27 -0.91 -9.08 15.75
CA ARG A 27 -1.53 -8.19 16.73
C ARG A 27 -0.93 -6.80 16.63
N ASP A 28 -1.77 -5.78 16.78
CA ASP A 28 -1.33 -4.39 16.71
C ASP A 28 -0.63 -3.99 18.00
N GLN A 29 0.61 -3.49 17.87
CA GLN A 29 1.38 -2.92 18.96
C GLN A 29 1.29 -1.39 18.92
N ASN A 30 1.14 -0.75 20.08
CA ASN A 30 0.89 0.70 20.14
C ASN A 30 2.11 1.50 19.68
N GLU A 31 3.29 1.02 20.02
CA GLU A 31 4.59 1.55 19.62
C GLU A 31 4.78 1.54 18.10
N CYS A 32 4.12 0.63 17.37
CA CYS A 32 4.19 0.55 15.91
C CYS A 32 3.15 1.42 15.19
N ASN A 33 2.31 2.18 15.92
CA ASN A 33 1.35 3.11 15.31
C ASN A 33 2.04 4.34 14.69
N THR A 34 3.24 4.68 15.16
CA THR A 34 4.02 5.82 14.67
C THR A 34 5.43 5.39 14.27
N VAL A 35 6.00 6.07 13.28
CA VAL A 35 7.34 5.82 12.75
C VAL A 35 8.07 7.15 12.48
N ASP A 36 9.38 7.08 12.25
CA ASP A 36 10.24 8.25 12.02
C ASP A 36 10.20 9.26 13.18
N ASP A 37 10.08 8.78 14.42
CA ASP A 37 9.99 9.57 15.65
C ASP A 37 11.34 9.88 16.30
N ASN A 38 12.45 9.42 15.69
CA ASN A 38 13.82 9.64 16.17
C ASN A 38 14.01 9.36 17.68
N GLY A 39 13.27 8.38 18.23
CA GLY A 39 13.32 8.02 19.65
C GLY A 39 12.55 8.94 20.59
N THR A 40 11.80 9.92 20.09
CA THR A 40 10.92 10.79 20.90
C THR A 40 9.45 10.36 20.72
N PRO A 41 8.83 9.71 21.72
CA PRO A 41 7.45 9.24 21.64
C PRO A 41 6.49 10.37 21.22
N GLY A 42 5.64 10.10 20.23
CA GLY A 42 4.63 11.04 19.75
C GLY A 42 5.13 12.12 18.77
N SER A 43 6.42 12.16 18.45
CA SER A 43 6.97 13.09 17.44
C SER A 43 6.93 12.55 16.00
N GLY A 44 6.72 11.24 15.85
CA GLY A 44 6.70 10.55 14.56
C GLY A 44 5.40 10.73 13.78
N ARG A 45 5.45 10.34 12.50
CA ARG A 45 4.26 10.27 11.64
C ARG A 45 3.51 8.97 11.87
N THR A 46 2.23 8.95 11.53
CA THR A 46 1.43 7.72 11.49
C THR A 46 2.04 6.71 10.53
N ALA A 47 2.22 5.47 10.96
CA ALA A 47 2.70 4.38 10.13
C ALA A 47 1.68 4.00 9.05
N THR A 48 2.15 3.65 7.85
CA THR A 48 1.32 2.92 6.88
C THR A 48 1.07 1.49 7.38
N ASN A 49 0.03 0.81 6.88
CA ASN A 49 -0.24 -0.58 7.28
C ASN A 49 0.96 -1.51 7.05
N PRO A 50 1.68 -1.45 5.90
CA PRO A 50 2.89 -2.25 5.69
C PRO A 50 4.00 -1.95 6.70
N GLU A 51 4.25 -0.67 7.01
CA GLU A 51 5.25 -0.27 8.02
C GLU A 51 4.86 -0.77 9.41
N LYS A 52 3.59 -0.60 9.80
CA LYS A 52 3.06 -1.07 11.08
C LYS A 52 3.21 -2.59 11.21
N LYS A 53 2.87 -3.36 10.17
CA LYS A 53 3.01 -4.82 10.19
C LYS A 53 4.47 -5.25 10.23
N ALA A 54 5.35 -4.65 9.42
CA ALA A 54 6.79 -4.91 9.48
C ALA A 54 7.33 -4.66 10.90
N CYS A 55 6.92 -3.55 11.52
CA CYS A 55 7.25 -3.23 12.90
C CYS A 55 6.74 -4.29 13.89
N ASN A 56 5.45 -4.65 13.84
CA ASN A 56 4.85 -5.63 14.76
C ASN A 56 5.54 -7.00 14.69
N TYR A 57 5.86 -7.49 13.48
CA TYR A 57 6.55 -8.78 13.31
C TYR A 57 7.93 -8.74 13.97
N LEU A 58 8.75 -7.74 13.65
CA LEU A 58 10.08 -7.61 14.22
C LEU A 58 10.05 -7.38 15.74
N HIS A 59 9.08 -6.60 16.21
CA HIS A 59 8.87 -6.38 17.64
C HIS A 59 8.56 -7.68 18.38
N GLY A 60 7.74 -8.57 17.81
CA GLY A 60 7.50 -9.90 18.37
C GLY A 60 8.80 -10.70 18.53
N GLY A 61 9.63 -10.73 17.49
CA GLY A 61 10.93 -11.43 17.52
C GLY A 61 11.89 -10.84 18.54
N LEU A 62 12.00 -9.51 18.60
CA LEU A 62 12.83 -8.80 19.58
C LEU A 62 12.36 -9.08 21.02
N LYS A 63 11.04 -9.07 21.26
CA LYS A 63 10.48 -9.35 22.58
C LYS A 63 10.84 -10.75 23.08
N GLU A 64 10.73 -11.78 22.23
CA GLU A 64 11.14 -13.15 22.60
C GLU A 64 12.65 -13.29 22.71
N LEU A 65 13.43 -12.52 21.94
CA LEU A 65 14.89 -12.50 22.09
C LEU A 65 15.31 -12.01 23.48
N TYR A 66 14.58 -11.05 24.05
CA TYR A 66 14.92 -10.37 25.31
C TYR A 66 14.10 -10.80 26.53
N LYS A 67 13.20 -11.78 26.42
CA LYS A 67 12.23 -12.16 27.47
C LYS A 67 12.84 -12.52 28.84
N ASP A 68 14.03 -13.12 28.87
CA ASP A 68 14.62 -13.69 30.10
C ASP A 68 15.87 -12.97 30.63
N VAL A 69 16.18 -11.78 30.08
CA VAL A 69 17.39 -11.01 30.45
C VAL A 69 17.40 -10.56 31.91
N GLY A 70 16.25 -10.29 32.51
CA GLY A 70 16.14 -9.90 33.92
C GLY A 70 16.27 -11.04 34.94
N SER A 71 16.09 -12.32 34.55
CA SER A 71 16.11 -13.46 35.49
C SER A 71 17.46 -14.17 35.60
N MET A 72 18.43 -13.84 34.73
CA MET A 72 19.72 -14.55 34.67
C MET A 72 20.90 -13.75 35.23
N ALA A 73 20.70 -12.49 35.62
CA ALA A 73 21.74 -11.65 36.22
C ALA A 73 22.16 -12.12 37.64
N THR A 74 21.44 -13.08 38.24
CA THR A 74 21.69 -13.56 39.61
C THR A 74 22.35 -14.93 39.71
N THR A 75 22.60 -15.64 38.60
CA THR A 75 23.30 -16.92 38.66
C THR A 75 24.76 -16.75 38.25
N SER A 76 25.56 -16.32 39.24
CA SER A 76 26.98 -16.67 39.30
C SER A 76 27.17 -18.14 38.92
N ALA A 77 28.16 -18.40 38.07
CA ALA A 77 28.49 -19.71 37.54
C ALA A 77 28.51 -20.80 38.64
N SER A 78 27.44 -21.58 38.73
CA SER A 78 27.45 -22.82 39.49
C SER A 78 28.06 -23.91 38.63
N THR A 79 29.30 -24.23 38.94
CA THR A 79 30.02 -25.41 38.49
C THR A 79 29.37 -26.67 39.05
N THR A 80 28.45 -27.30 38.29
CA THR A 80 28.08 -28.70 38.54
C THR A 80 27.65 -29.41 37.25
N SER A 81 28.46 -30.41 36.90
CA SER A 81 28.16 -31.66 36.18
C SER A 81 27.42 -31.59 34.84
N SER A 82 28.23 -31.73 33.79
CA SER A 82 27.98 -32.39 32.50
C SER A 82 26.70 -33.24 32.39
N SER A 83 25.72 -32.74 31.66
CA SER A 83 24.79 -33.56 30.87
C SER A 83 25.05 -33.30 29.38
N SER A 84 25.03 -34.34 28.57
CA SER A 84 25.51 -34.35 27.18
C SER A 84 24.63 -33.62 26.15
N ASP A 85 23.57 -32.91 26.59
CA ASP A 85 22.56 -32.26 25.74
C ASP A 85 22.39 -30.75 26.01
N GLU A 86 23.27 -30.12 26.79
CA GLU A 86 23.13 -28.70 27.13
C GLU A 86 23.55 -27.77 25.98
N LYS A 87 22.62 -26.89 25.57
CA LYS A 87 22.80 -25.91 24.49
C LYS A 87 23.64 -24.71 24.96
N ILE A 88 24.60 -24.26 24.16
CA ILE A 88 25.46 -23.11 24.47
C ILE A 88 24.68 -21.79 24.53
N LEU A 89 23.62 -21.63 23.72
CA LEU A 89 22.80 -20.41 23.70
C LEU A 89 22.02 -20.21 25.00
N ASP A 90 21.65 -21.31 25.67
CA ASP A 90 20.89 -21.25 26.93
C ASP A 90 21.77 -20.79 28.11
N LYS A 91 23.08 -21.03 28.03
CA LYS A 91 24.06 -20.62 29.06
C LYS A 91 24.68 -19.26 28.80
N ASN A 92 24.54 -18.73 27.59
CA ASN A 92 25.19 -17.49 27.15
C ASN A 92 24.17 -16.51 26.57
N PRO A 93 23.47 -15.73 27.42
CA PRO A 93 22.46 -14.75 26.98
C PRO A 93 22.99 -13.74 25.96
N LEU A 94 24.24 -13.27 26.13
CA LEU A 94 24.87 -12.35 25.18
C LEU A 94 25.09 -13.00 23.80
N LEU A 95 25.48 -14.28 23.77
CA LEU A 95 25.63 -15.02 22.52
C LEU A 95 24.28 -15.25 21.86
N ARG A 96 23.24 -15.64 22.64
CA ARG A 96 21.85 -15.76 22.16
C ARG A 96 21.35 -14.46 21.56
N GLN A 97 21.56 -13.33 22.24
CA GLN A 97 21.16 -12.02 21.75
C GLN A 97 21.91 -11.61 20.48
N THR A 98 23.22 -11.84 20.43
CA THR A 98 24.04 -11.52 19.24
C THR A 98 23.58 -12.31 18.02
N VAL A 99 23.41 -13.63 18.17
CA VAL A 99 22.98 -14.52 17.08
C VAL A 99 21.52 -14.27 16.70
N GLY A 100 20.65 -14.06 17.68
CA GLY A 100 19.24 -13.73 17.44
C GLY A 100 19.08 -12.38 16.74
N CYS A 101 19.89 -11.38 17.12
CA CYS A 101 19.92 -10.09 16.44
C CYS A 101 20.37 -10.22 14.99
N LEU A 102 21.38 -11.05 14.73
CA LEU A 102 21.82 -11.37 13.37
C LEU A 102 20.69 -12.02 12.55
N LEU A 103 19.99 -13.01 13.12
CA LEU A 103 18.84 -13.66 12.48
C LEU A 103 17.70 -12.67 12.16
N LEU A 104 17.38 -11.77 13.09
CA LEU A 104 16.34 -10.75 12.90
C LEU A 104 16.75 -9.71 11.84
N ASN A 105 18.03 -9.33 11.77
CA ASN A 105 18.54 -8.46 10.70
C ASN A 105 18.43 -9.14 9.33
N ALA A 106 18.82 -10.41 9.21
CA ALA A 106 18.68 -11.17 7.97
C ALA A 106 17.21 -11.30 7.53
N TYR A 107 16.31 -11.58 8.48
CA TYR A 107 14.87 -11.59 8.23
C TYR A 107 14.33 -10.22 7.78
N ALA A 108 14.71 -9.13 8.43
CA ALA A 108 14.31 -7.78 8.04
C ALA A 108 14.86 -7.39 6.65
N LYS A 109 16.10 -7.77 6.31
CA LYS A 109 16.71 -7.59 4.97
C LYS A 109 15.88 -8.33 3.93
N LYS A 110 15.51 -9.58 4.19
CA LYS A 110 14.66 -10.38 3.30
C LYS A 110 13.26 -9.78 3.15
N MET A 111 12.59 -9.45 4.26
CA MET A 111 11.28 -8.80 4.27
C MET A 111 11.26 -7.51 3.46
N LYS A 112 12.26 -6.64 3.65
CA LYS A 112 12.41 -5.38 2.90
C LYS A 112 12.52 -5.64 1.39
N SER A 113 13.25 -6.69 1.00
CA SER A 113 13.43 -7.06 -0.41
C SER A 113 12.16 -7.63 -1.07
N GLU A 114 11.32 -8.34 -0.31
CA GLU A 114 10.07 -8.95 -0.78
C GLU A 114 8.86 -8.00 -0.67
N ALA A 115 9.00 -6.91 0.08
CA ALA A 115 7.93 -5.93 0.27
C ALA A 115 7.68 -5.10 -1.00
N LYS A 116 6.41 -5.03 -1.39
CA LYS A 116 5.93 -4.17 -2.49
C LYS A 116 5.85 -2.71 -2.07
N CYS A 117 5.42 -2.48 -0.83
CA CYS A 117 5.35 -1.17 -0.21
C CYS A 117 6.68 -0.83 0.47
N LEU A 118 6.93 0.46 0.75
CA LEU A 118 8.06 0.83 1.60
C LEU A 118 7.75 0.48 3.06
N VAL A 119 8.64 -0.32 3.66
CA VAL A 119 8.50 -0.81 5.04
C VAL A 119 9.66 -0.38 5.94
N GLU A 120 10.67 0.28 5.38
CA GLU A 120 11.93 0.61 6.06
C GLU A 120 11.74 1.41 7.35
N SER A 121 10.82 2.39 7.37
CA SER A 121 10.52 3.14 8.59
C SER A 121 9.92 2.26 9.69
N GLY A 122 9.12 1.26 9.33
CA GLY A 122 8.58 0.27 10.27
C GLY A 122 9.67 -0.66 10.81
N ILE A 123 10.59 -1.10 9.95
CA ILE A 123 11.76 -1.89 10.35
C ILE A 123 12.61 -1.09 11.35
N LYS A 124 13.01 0.14 10.98
CA LYS A 124 13.77 1.05 11.85
C LYS A 124 13.07 1.26 13.19
N LYS A 125 11.76 1.43 13.18
CA LYS A 125 10.96 1.62 14.40
C LYS A 125 11.05 0.42 15.33
N ALA A 126 10.98 -0.82 14.83
CA ALA A 126 11.09 -2.01 15.66
C ALA A 126 12.46 -2.15 16.33
N PHE A 127 13.56 -1.94 15.59
CA PHE A 127 14.91 -2.01 16.16
C PHE A 127 15.28 -0.78 17.02
N ALA A 128 14.56 0.33 16.86
CA ALA A 128 14.71 1.51 17.71
C ALA A 128 13.92 1.40 19.03
N THR A 129 13.03 0.41 19.18
CA THR A 129 12.36 0.15 20.46
C THR A 129 13.42 -0.09 21.54
N ASP A 130 13.38 0.69 22.62
CA ASP A 130 14.32 0.52 23.72
C ASP A 130 14.14 -0.88 24.33
N VAL A 131 15.24 -1.61 24.51
CA VAL A 131 15.19 -2.93 25.16
C VAL A 131 14.70 -2.79 26.61
N LYS A 132 14.81 -1.60 27.22
CA LYS A 132 14.17 -1.29 28.51
C LYS A 132 12.64 -1.34 28.44
N ASP A 133 12.04 -1.01 27.31
CA ASP A 133 10.59 -1.14 27.12
C ASP A 133 10.16 -2.61 26.88
N LEU A 134 11.12 -3.50 26.61
CA LEU A 134 10.91 -4.94 26.41
C LEU A 134 11.16 -5.77 27.68
N ASN A 135 12.17 -5.42 28.50
CA ASN A 135 12.53 -6.15 29.72
C ASN A 135 13.23 -5.30 30.82
N GLY A 136 13.05 -3.98 30.83
CA GLY A 136 13.39 -3.09 31.96
C GLY A 136 14.86 -2.81 32.29
N GLN A 137 15.84 -3.62 31.88
CA GLN A 137 17.21 -3.57 32.45
C GLN A 137 18.37 -3.71 31.47
N CYS A 138 18.14 -3.46 30.18
CA CYS A 138 19.22 -3.52 29.19
C CYS A 138 19.99 -2.19 29.12
N THR A 139 21.18 -2.15 29.71
CA THR A 139 22.20 -1.12 29.43
C THR A 139 23.34 -1.83 28.73
N ASN A 140 23.92 -1.25 27.68
CA ASN A 140 25.01 -1.82 26.85
C ASN A 140 26.34 -2.04 27.63
N ASN A 141 26.27 -2.53 28.86
CA ASN A 141 27.33 -2.66 29.85
C ASN A 141 27.47 -4.10 30.37
N GLY A 142 27.14 -5.11 29.54
CA GLY A 142 27.49 -6.52 29.79
C GLY A 142 26.35 -7.45 30.19
N SER A 143 25.15 -6.96 30.53
CA SER A 143 23.96 -7.79 30.79
C SER A 143 23.10 -8.04 29.55
N CYS A 144 23.24 -7.18 28.54
CA CYS A 144 22.58 -7.32 27.24
C CYS A 144 23.37 -6.63 26.13
N ILE A 145 23.04 -6.93 24.89
CA ILE A 145 23.47 -6.20 23.69
C ILE A 145 22.23 -5.65 23.00
N LYS A 146 22.21 -4.33 22.77
CA LYS A 146 21.16 -3.69 21.95
C LYS A 146 21.24 -4.19 20.51
N CYS A 147 20.12 -4.66 19.99
CA CYS A 147 20.01 -5.07 18.60
C CYS A 147 19.67 -3.87 17.72
N GLU A 148 20.66 -3.35 17.00
CA GLU A 148 20.45 -2.21 16.10
C GLU A 148 20.17 -2.70 14.68
N TRP A 149 19.36 -1.92 13.95
CA TRP A 149 19.12 -2.17 12.54
C TRP A 149 20.35 -1.76 11.73
N ASN A 150 20.98 -2.73 11.08
CA ASN A 150 22.04 -2.46 10.12
C ASN A 150 21.75 -3.24 8.82
N GLU A 151 21.50 -2.50 7.74
CA GLU A 151 21.28 -3.11 6.42
C GLU A 151 22.54 -3.66 5.78
N ASN A 152 23.70 -3.13 6.18
CA ASN A 152 24.99 -3.49 5.64
C ASN A 152 25.86 -4.08 6.75
N TYR A 153 25.55 -5.32 7.13
CA TYR A 153 26.43 -6.15 7.94
C TYR A 153 27.32 -7.06 7.07
N ASP A 154 27.35 -6.86 5.76
CA ASP A 154 28.08 -7.68 4.79
C ASP A 154 29.60 -7.57 4.98
N ASP A 155 30.06 -6.42 5.50
CA ASP A 155 31.46 -6.16 5.87
C ASP A 155 31.85 -6.78 7.23
N CYS A 156 30.90 -7.35 7.98
CA CYS A 156 31.19 -8.06 9.22
C CYS A 156 31.90 -9.37 8.88
N THR A 157 33.08 -9.61 9.46
CA THR A 157 33.80 -10.87 9.29
C THR A 157 33.90 -11.61 10.60
N ILE A 158 33.41 -12.85 10.62
CA ILE A 158 33.56 -13.77 11.75
C ILE A 158 34.89 -14.50 11.55
N THR A 159 35.85 -14.26 12.45
CA THR A 159 37.14 -14.96 12.43
C THR A 159 37.07 -16.15 13.37
N LEU A 160 37.28 -17.35 12.84
CA LEU A 160 37.45 -18.58 13.63
C LEU A 160 38.94 -18.92 13.73
N LYS A 161 39.31 -19.78 14.69
CA LYS A 161 40.71 -20.23 14.86
C LYS A 161 41.26 -20.76 13.52
N GLY A 162 42.31 -20.10 13.00
CA GLY A 162 42.99 -20.50 11.76
C GLY A 162 42.81 -19.57 10.55
N ALA A 163 42.68 -18.25 10.74
CA ALA A 163 42.66 -17.22 9.68
C ALA A 163 41.51 -17.28 8.67
N MET A 164 40.56 -18.21 8.79
CA MET A 164 39.38 -18.28 7.94
C MET A 164 38.38 -17.20 8.37
N LYS A 165 38.17 -16.21 7.49
CA LYS A 165 37.15 -15.17 7.63
C LYS A 165 35.90 -15.63 6.88
N GLU A 166 34.76 -15.65 7.56
CA GLU A 166 33.47 -15.92 6.92
C GLU A 166 32.48 -14.79 7.21
N THR A 167 31.56 -14.55 6.27
CA THR A 167 30.51 -13.54 6.43
C THR A 167 29.33 -14.11 7.22
N PRO A 168 28.54 -13.26 7.88
CA PRO A 168 27.32 -13.68 8.55
C PRO A 168 26.33 -14.39 7.63
N ASP A 169 26.15 -13.92 6.39
CA ASP A 169 25.27 -14.56 5.40
C ASP A 169 25.70 -16.01 5.13
N LYS A 170 27.01 -16.26 4.97
CA LYS A 170 27.55 -17.61 4.78
C LYS A 170 27.27 -18.52 5.99
N LYS A 171 27.35 -17.97 7.21
CA LYS A 171 27.01 -18.72 8.43
C LYS A 171 25.52 -19.02 8.57
N LEU A 172 24.67 -18.20 7.98
CA LEU A 172 23.22 -18.37 8.00
C LEU A 172 22.69 -19.28 6.89
N GLU A 173 23.50 -19.74 5.93
CA GLU A 173 23.06 -20.59 4.81
C GLU A 173 22.16 -21.76 5.24
N ASN A 174 22.50 -22.45 6.33
CA ASN A 174 21.74 -23.60 6.85
C ASN A 174 20.37 -23.24 7.47
N VAL A 175 20.11 -21.95 7.72
CA VAL A 175 18.87 -21.43 8.29
C VAL A 175 18.15 -20.49 7.30
N GLN A 176 18.85 -20.02 6.26
CA GLN A 176 18.36 -19.06 5.28
C GLN A 176 17.05 -19.49 4.62
N SER A 177 16.91 -20.77 4.27
CA SER A 177 15.67 -21.29 3.68
C SER A 177 14.45 -21.11 4.59
N LYS A 178 14.61 -21.26 5.90
CA LYS A 178 13.54 -21.05 6.89
C LYS A 178 13.26 -19.58 7.13
N ILE A 179 14.29 -18.72 7.04
CA ILE A 179 14.13 -17.26 7.09
C ILE A 179 13.33 -16.81 5.89
N ASP A 180 13.69 -17.29 4.71
CA ASP A 180 13.03 -17.00 3.44
C ASP A 180 11.58 -17.50 3.46
N GLU A 181 11.31 -18.72 3.91
CA GLU A 181 9.95 -19.26 4.04
C GLU A 181 9.09 -18.40 4.97
N THR A 182 9.63 -18.03 6.13
CA THR A 182 8.92 -17.18 7.10
C THR A 182 8.67 -15.80 6.52
N SER A 183 9.68 -15.15 5.93
CA SER A 183 9.58 -13.84 5.28
C SER A 183 8.58 -13.85 4.14
N SER A 184 8.67 -14.83 3.26
CA SER A 184 7.73 -14.99 2.15
C SER A 184 6.30 -15.14 2.67
N THR A 185 6.09 -15.93 3.72
CA THR A 185 4.77 -16.12 4.32
C THR A 185 4.23 -14.85 4.98
N THR A 186 5.00 -14.21 5.85
CA THR A 186 4.57 -12.99 6.57
C THR A 186 4.42 -11.81 5.61
N THR A 187 5.35 -11.63 4.68
CA THR A 187 5.36 -10.54 3.71
C THR A 187 4.20 -10.66 2.73
N LYS A 188 4.00 -11.84 2.13
CA LYS A 188 2.90 -12.09 1.20
C LYS A 188 1.54 -11.98 1.87
N ASN A 189 1.38 -12.55 3.05
CA ASN A 189 0.07 -12.70 3.68
C ASN A 189 -0.33 -11.50 4.54
N ASN A 190 0.58 -10.62 4.94
CA ASN A 190 0.26 -9.54 5.89
C ASN A 190 0.86 -8.18 5.50
N ILE A 191 2.15 -8.12 5.18
CA ILE A 191 2.85 -6.83 4.96
C ILE A 191 2.43 -6.19 3.64
N ASN A 192 2.30 -6.99 2.58
CA ASN A 192 1.87 -6.53 1.26
C ASN A 192 0.35 -6.41 1.11
N LEU A 193 -0.41 -6.52 2.20
CA LEU A 193 -1.86 -6.33 2.17
C LEU A 193 -2.22 -4.85 2.13
N THR A 194 -2.90 -4.47 1.05
CA THR A 194 -3.47 -3.15 0.84
C THR A 194 -4.98 -3.30 0.58
N PRO A 195 -5.80 -3.54 1.63
CA PRO A 195 -7.19 -3.97 1.48
C PRO A 195 -8.11 -2.87 0.96
N SER A 196 -7.73 -1.59 1.09
CA SER A 196 -8.49 -0.45 0.58
C SER A 196 -7.75 0.30 -0.52
N LEU A 197 -8.48 1.06 -1.35
CA LEU A 197 -7.90 1.99 -2.33
C LEU A 197 -6.96 3.01 -1.66
N CYS A 198 -7.31 3.44 -0.44
CA CYS A 198 -6.46 4.35 0.31
C CYS A 198 -5.16 3.67 0.73
N ASP A 199 -5.19 2.42 1.19
CA ASP A 199 -3.97 1.68 1.54
C ASP A 199 -3.08 1.42 0.32
N GLN A 200 -3.69 1.15 -0.85
CA GLN A 200 -2.96 1.02 -2.11
C GLN A 200 -2.25 2.33 -2.47
N LEU A 201 -2.93 3.48 -2.34
CA LEU A 201 -2.32 4.78 -2.57
C LEU A 201 -1.24 5.10 -1.53
N LYS A 202 -1.45 4.80 -0.25
CA LYS A 202 -0.45 4.95 0.82
C LYS A 202 0.77 4.06 0.60
N CYS A 203 0.60 2.90 -0.04
CA CYS A 203 1.70 2.02 -0.44
C CYS A 203 2.48 2.60 -1.64
N ALA A 204 1.77 3.11 -2.65
CA ALA A 204 2.37 3.55 -3.90
C ALA A 204 3.02 4.93 -3.82
N ALA A 205 2.48 5.86 -3.01
CA ALA A 205 2.99 7.23 -2.93
C ALA A 205 4.45 7.31 -2.42
N PRO A 206 4.86 6.64 -1.32
CA PRO A 206 6.26 6.63 -0.89
C PRO A 206 7.22 6.08 -1.95
N LYS A 207 6.79 5.07 -2.73
CA LYS A 207 7.57 4.53 -3.86
C LYS A 207 7.74 5.54 -4.98
N TRP A 208 6.70 6.33 -5.28
CA TRP A 208 6.82 7.44 -6.23
C TRP A 208 7.88 8.44 -5.78
N PHE A 209 7.87 8.85 -4.49
CA PHE A 209 8.90 9.76 -3.96
C PHE A 209 10.30 9.16 -4.07
N GLN A 210 10.48 7.91 -3.63
CA GLN A 210 11.76 7.19 -3.72
C GLN A 210 12.31 7.16 -5.15
N ASN A 211 11.46 6.86 -6.12
CA ASN A 211 11.87 6.63 -7.50
C ASN A 211 11.99 7.91 -8.35
N ASN A 212 11.46 9.04 -7.87
CA ASN A 212 11.57 10.33 -8.55
C ASN A 212 12.61 11.27 -7.90
N ARG A 213 13.41 10.76 -6.96
CA ARG A 213 14.59 11.48 -6.45
C ARG A 213 15.58 11.67 -7.60
N THR A 214 16.12 12.88 -7.75
CA THR A 214 17.21 13.13 -8.70
C THR A 214 18.52 13.24 -7.94
N THR A 215 19.59 12.69 -8.50
CA THR A 215 20.94 12.84 -7.96
C THR A 215 21.67 13.88 -8.80
N ASN A 216 22.01 15.02 -8.20
CA ASN A 216 22.95 15.98 -8.79
C ASN A 216 24.27 15.86 -8.00
N GLY A 217 25.18 15.01 -8.48
CA GLY A 217 26.41 14.68 -7.74
C GLY A 217 26.13 13.91 -6.45
N SER A 218 26.73 14.32 -5.32
CA SER A 218 26.59 13.66 -4.01
C SER A 218 25.30 14.01 -3.25
N THR A 219 24.47 14.93 -3.75
CA THR A 219 23.25 15.38 -3.06
C THR A 219 22.00 14.87 -3.79
N ALA A 220 21.17 14.12 -3.06
CA ALA A 220 19.87 13.66 -3.55
C ALA A 220 18.83 14.75 -3.36
N ASN A 221 18.22 15.22 -4.45
CA ASN A 221 17.12 16.17 -4.42
C ASN A 221 15.80 15.40 -4.31
N ASN A 222 15.11 15.60 -3.18
CA ASN A 222 13.80 15.01 -2.94
C ASN A 222 12.71 15.79 -3.67
N LYS A 223 11.63 15.09 -4.04
CA LYS A 223 10.43 15.72 -4.62
C LYS A 223 9.55 16.31 -3.53
N THR A 224 8.74 17.29 -3.88
CA THR A 224 7.73 17.90 -3.00
C THR A 224 6.38 17.21 -3.17
N TRP A 225 5.44 17.50 -2.26
CA TRP A 225 4.03 17.11 -2.46
C TRP A 225 3.42 17.69 -3.74
N CYS A 226 3.85 18.89 -4.14
CA CYS A 226 3.37 19.52 -5.36
C CYS A 226 3.81 18.74 -6.60
N ASP A 227 5.06 18.28 -6.63
CA ASP A 227 5.55 17.40 -7.70
C ASP A 227 4.73 16.11 -7.76
N PHE A 228 4.41 15.50 -6.62
CA PHE A 228 3.60 14.29 -6.58
C PHE A 228 2.21 14.50 -7.19
N TRP A 229 1.51 15.55 -6.77
CA TRP A 229 0.15 15.82 -7.26
C TRP A 229 0.14 16.26 -8.73
N GLU A 230 1.09 17.09 -9.17
CA GLU A 230 1.14 17.58 -10.56
C GLU A 230 1.73 16.55 -11.54
N GLN A 231 2.80 15.85 -11.18
CA GLN A 231 3.49 14.91 -12.09
C GLN A 231 3.04 13.47 -11.90
N GLY A 232 2.77 13.05 -10.66
CA GLY A 232 2.38 11.67 -10.33
C GLY A 232 0.88 11.40 -10.47
N VAL A 233 0.03 12.39 -10.15
CA VAL A 233 -1.43 12.20 -10.10
C VAL A 233 -2.15 12.85 -11.27
N LYS A 234 -1.94 14.15 -11.50
CA LYS A 234 -2.71 14.95 -12.47
C LYS A 234 -2.70 14.36 -13.87
N THR A 235 -1.55 13.88 -14.36
CA THR A 235 -1.43 13.21 -15.65
C THR A 235 -2.43 12.05 -15.80
N THR A 236 -2.49 11.17 -14.80
CA THR A 236 -3.43 10.03 -14.79
C THR A 236 -4.88 10.50 -14.84
N LEU A 237 -5.21 11.58 -14.12
CA LEU A 237 -6.57 12.14 -14.12
C LEU A 237 -6.91 12.73 -15.49
N THR A 238 -6.01 13.50 -16.09
CA THR A 238 -6.18 14.11 -17.40
C THR A 238 -6.45 13.04 -18.45
N GLU A 239 -5.61 12.01 -18.51
CA GLU A 239 -5.76 10.89 -19.45
C GLU A 239 -7.08 10.14 -19.25
N MET A 240 -7.44 9.82 -18.00
CA MET A 240 -8.68 9.13 -17.69
C MET A 240 -9.92 9.93 -18.14
N PHE A 241 -10.01 11.22 -17.80
CA PHE A 241 -11.18 12.02 -18.15
C PHE A 241 -11.22 12.41 -19.63
N GLN A 242 -10.08 12.55 -20.30
CA GLN A 242 -10.02 12.65 -21.76
C GLN A 242 -10.56 11.38 -22.42
N HIS A 243 -10.18 10.20 -21.91
CA HIS A 243 -10.71 8.91 -22.37
C HIS A 243 -12.22 8.81 -22.13
N ILE A 244 -12.71 9.12 -20.92
CA ILE A 244 -14.15 9.13 -20.61
C ILE A 244 -14.91 10.11 -21.51
N THR A 245 -14.36 11.30 -21.78
CA THR A 245 -15.03 12.30 -22.61
C THR A 245 -15.11 11.86 -24.08
N THR A 246 -13.99 11.41 -24.64
CA THR A 246 -13.88 11.01 -26.05
C THR A 246 -14.68 9.73 -26.34
N GLU A 247 -14.62 8.77 -25.42
CA GLU A 247 -15.28 7.49 -25.58
C GLU A 247 -16.72 7.45 -25.03
N GLY A 248 -17.05 8.30 -24.05
CA GLY A 248 -18.37 8.34 -23.41
C GLY A 248 -19.46 9.02 -24.23
N GLN A 249 -19.07 9.92 -25.14
CA GLN A 249 -20.01 10.61 -26.06
C GLN A 249 -20.31 9.79 -27.33
N ASN A 250 -19.46 8.84 -27.70
CA ASN A 250 -19.64 8.03 -28.90
C ASN A 250 -20.75 6.98 -28.69
N THR A 251 -21.90 7.21 -29.32
CA THR A 251 -23.00 6.24 -29.45
C THR A 251 -22.60 5.01 -30.26
N SER A 252 -21.52 5.08 -31.06
CA SER A 252 -20.86 3.96 -31.74
C SER A 252 -19.93 3.17 -30.81
N SER A 253 -20.33 2.97 -29.55
CA SER A 253 -19.52 2.33 -28.51
C SER A 253 -18.86 1.03 -28.96
N THR A 254 -17.82 0.58 -28.25
CA THR A 254 -17.52 -0.85 -28.20
C THR A 254 -18.81 -1.57 -27.80
N TYR A 255 -19.38 -2.35 -28.72
CA TYR A 255 -20.69 -3.02 -28.64
C TYR A 255 -21.02 -3.56 -27.24
N THR A 256 -20.02 -4.07 -26.54
CA THR A 256 -20.13 -4.60 -25.17
C THR A 256 -20.57 -3.58 -24.13
N ILE A 257 -20.05 -2.34 -24.13
CA ILE A 257 -20.42 -1.32 -23.12
C ILE A 257 -21.86 -0.86 -23.33
N ALA A 258 -22.25 -0.54 -24.58
CA ALA A 258 -23.63 -0.13 -24.84
C ALA A 258 -24.64 -1.20 -24.45
N ARG A 259 -24.34 -2.49 -24.69
CA ARG A 259 -25.22 -3.59 -24.28
C ARG A 259 -25.33 -3.69 -22.77
N THR A 260 -24.23 -3.55 -22.05
CA THR A 260 -24.25 -3.57 -20.58
C THR A 260 -25.05 -2.41 -20.02
N CYS A 261 -24.88 -1.21 -20.59
CA CYS A 261 -25.62 -0.03 -20.14
C CYS A 261 -27.05 0.04 -20.70
N GLN A 262 -27.47 -0.89 -21.55
CA GLN A 262 -28.83 -0.91 -22.13
C GLN A 262 -29.92 -1.09 -21.05
N GLY A 263 -29.62 -1.80 -19.97
CA GLY A 263 -30.56 -1.96 -18.85
C GLY A 263 -30.79 -0.67 -18.04
N PHE A 264 -29.98 0.36 -18.25
CA PHE A 264 -30.12 1.65 -17.56
C PHE A 264 -30.98 2.59 -18.40
N GLY A 265 -31.85 3.36 -17.72
CA GLY A 265 -32.70 4.33 -18.39
C GLY A 265 -34.08 3.88 -18.82
N ASP A 266 -34.57 2.74 -18.32
CA ASP A 266 -35.95 2.28 -18.52
C ASP A 266 -36.33 2.23 -20.02
N GLY A 267 -35.42 1.68 -20.85
CA GLY A 267 -35.60 1.59 -22.31
C GLY A 267 -35.23 2.85 -23.10
N ASN A 268 -35.05 4.01 -22.46
CA ASN A 268 -34.69 5.25 -23.13
C ASN A 268 -33.17 5.35 -23.37
N THR A 269 -32.79 5.38 -24.66
CA THR A 269 -31.42 5.52 -25.15
C THR A 269 -30.75 6.83 -24.74
N ASP A 270 -31.53 7.89 -24.56
CA ASP A 270 -31.06 9.23 -24.22
C ASP A 270 -31.18 9.56 -22.73
N SER A 271 -31.48 8.57 -21.90
CA SER A 271 -31.64 8.74 -20.46
C SER A 271 -30.34 9.17 -19.78
N VAL A 272 -30.49 9.97 -18.71
CA VAL A 272 -29.37 10.41 -17.86
C VAL A 272 -28.67 9.20 -17.20
N GLU A 273 -29.43 8.19 -16.78
CA GLU A 273 -28.87 6.96 -16.20
C GLU A 273 -27.99 6.18 -17.18
N ARG A 274 -28.40 6.05 -18.46
CA ARG A 274 -27.59 5.36 -19.46
C ARG A 274 -26.32 6.12 -19.78
N LYS A 275 -26.39 7.46 -19.87
CA LYS A 275 -25.20 8.31 -20.04
C LYS A 275 -24.23 8.17 -18.87
N ALA A 276 -24.72 8.21 -17.64
CA ALA A 276 -23.91 7.99 -16.45
C ALA A 276 -23.26 6.59 -16.43
N CYS A 277 -24.01 5.54 -16.78
CA CYS A 277 -23.47 4.18 -16.90
C CYS A 277 -22.33 4.12 -17.92
N ASN A 278 -22.51 4.72 -19.11
CA ASN A 278 -21.47 4.75 -20.14
C ASN A 278 -20.20 5.42 -19.62
N HIS A 279 -20.32 6.57 -18.95
CA HIS A 279 -19.17 7.28 -18.40
C HIS A 279 -18.42 6.45 -17.35
N ILE A 280 -19.14 5.81 -16.41
CA ILE A 280 -18.53 4.95 -15.38
C ILE A 280 -17.87 3.73 -16.02
N ALA A 281 -18.54 3.07 -16.97
CA ALA A 281 -17.99 1.91 -17.67
C ALA A 281 -16.71 2.26 -18.45
N ARG A 282 -16.62 3.43 -19.09
CA ARG A 282 -15.40 3.91 -19.76
C ARG A 282 -14.27 4.22 -18.78
N GLY A 283 -14.60 4.75 -17.60
CA GLY A 283 -13.62 4.92 -16.52
C GLY A 283 -13.09 3.59 -16.02
N LEU A 284 -13.96 2.60 -15.81
CA LEU A 284 -13.56 1.24 -15.43
C LEU A 284 -12.71 0.56 -16.51
N LYS A 285 -13.08 0.72 -17.79
CA LYS A 285 -12.28 0.26 -18.93
C LYS A 285 -10.88 0.87 -18.91
N TYR A 286 -10.79 2.19 -18.78
CA TYR A 286 -9.50 2.88 -18.69
C TYR A 286 -8.63 2.28 -17.57
N ILE A 287 -9.19 2.08 -16.38
CA ILE A 287 -8.48 1.49 -15.24
C ILE A 287 -8.01 0.07 -15.55
N ASP A 288 -8.84 -0.75 -16.20
CA ASP A 288 -8.49 -2.11 -16.59
C ASP A 288 -7.35 -2.15 -17.62
N ASP A 289 -7.37 -1.21 -18.56
CA ASP A 289 -6.38 -1.05 -19.63
C ASP A 289 -5.01 -0.53 -19.14
N ILE A 290 -4.90 -0.03 -17.89
CA ILE A 290 -3.62 0.34 -17.28
C ILE A 290 -2.78 -0.94 -17.05
N LYS A 291 -1.80 -1.13 -17.93
CA LYS A 291 -0.84 -2.24 -17.92
C LYS A 291 0.54 -1.76 -17.46
N PRO A 292 1.39 -2.64 -16.88
CA PRO A 292 2.78 -2.28 -16.62
C PRO A 292 3.46 -1.95 -17.95
N ASN A 293 4.19 -0.84 -18.02
CA ASN A 293 5.00 -0.52 -19.19
C ASN A 293 6.09 -1.61 -19.31
N VAL A 294 5.92 -2.55 -20.24
CA VAL A 294 7.02 -3.42 -20.65
C VAL A 294 7.98 -2.56 -21.46
N SER A 295 9.15 -2.29 -20.88
CA SER A 295 10.26 -1.65 -21.57
C SER A 295 10.80 -2.62 -22.62
N GLY A 296 10.19 -2.62 -23.81
CA GLY A 296 10.57 -3.48 -24.92
C GLY A 296 9.61 -3.27 -26.09
N GLY A 297 10.14 -2.83 -27.23
CA GLY A 297 9.37 -2.71 -28.46
C GLY A 297 8.59 -3.98 -28.80
N SER A 298 7.50 -3.78 -29.52
CA SER A 298 6.58 -4.79 -30.06
C SER A 298 7.21 -6.19 -30.22
N GLY A 299 6.71 -7.19 -29.49
CA GLY A 299 6.84 -8.60 -29.88
C GLY A 299 7.52 -9.61 -28.94
N SER A 300 7.88 -9.28 -27.70
CA SER A 300 8.38 -10.31 -26.75
C SER A 300 7.76 -10.19 -25.37
N VAL A 301 7.00 -11.22 -24.98
CA VAL A 301 6.46 -11.41 -23.63
C VAL A 301 7.60 -11.92 -22.74
N THR A 302 8.32 -11.00 -22.10
CA THR A 302 9.06 -11.30 -20.87
C THR A 302 8.13 -11.05 -19.68
N THR A 303 7.86 -12.10 -18.90
CA THR A 303 6.86 -12.15 -17.82
C THR A 303 7.27 -11.45 -16.52
N THR A 304 8.36 -10.68 -16.52
CA THR A 304 8.91 -10.01 -15.33
C THR A 304 8.89 -8.49 -15.51
N SER A 305 7.75 -7.86 -15.22
CA SER A 305 7.70 -6.40 -15.03
C SER A 305 8.62 -6.03 -13.88
N SER A 306 9.44 -4.97 -14.03
CA SER A 306 10.31 -4.53 -12.95
C SER A 306 9.46 -4.09 -11.74
N SER A 307 10.03 -4.12 -10.53
CA SER A 307 9.37 -3.56 -9.34
C SER A 307 8.97 -2.09 -9.54
N ASN A 308 9.68 -1.39 -10.43
CA ASN A 308 9.39 -0.03 -10.85
C ASN A 308 8.14 0.10 -11.72
N ASP A 309 7.83 -0.89 -12.55
CA ASP A 309 6.62 -0.86 -13.39
C ASP A 309 5.38 -1.22 -12.57
N GLN A 310 5.56 -2.11 -11.58
CA GLN A 310 4.49 -2.55 -10.69
C GLN A 310 3.97 -1.41 -9.79
N TYR A 311 4.84 -0.60 -9.17
CA TYR A 311 4.33 0.51 -8.33
C TYR A 311 3.64 1.60 -9.17
N LYS A 312 4.13 1.87 -10.39
CA LYS A 312 3.50 2.85 -11.29
C LYS A 312 2.09 2.42 -11.65
N GLN A 313 1.93 1.15 -12.02
CA GLN A 313 0.62 0.58 -12.29
C GLN A 313 -0.30 0.68 -11.06
N LEU A 314 0.19 0.31 -9.87
CA LEU A 314 -0.58 0.43 -8.62
C LEU A 314 -1.02 1.87 -8.36
N LEU A 315 -0.09 2.84 -8.50
CA LEU A 315 -0.38 4.26 -8.30
C LEU A 315 -1.46 4.75 -9.26
N GLN A 316 -1.30 4.49 -10.56
CA GLN A 316 -2.22 4.94 -11.59
C GLN A 316 -3.61 4.34 -11.40
N ARG A 317 -3.70 3.01 -11.16
CA ARG A 317 -4.99 2.35 -10.91
C ARG A 317 -5.67 2.85 -9.65
N ALA A 318 -4.94 3.02 -8.55
CA ALA A 318 -5.48 3.53 -7.29
C ALA A 318 -6.01 4.96 -7.44
N VAL A 319 -5.21 5.85 -8.03
CA VAL A 319 -5.59 7.24 -8.33
C VAL A 319 -6.83 7.30 -9.21
N ALA A 320 -6.82 6.58 -10.33
CA ALA A 320 -7.93 6.57 -11.29
C ALA A 320 -9.21 6.02 -10.65
N CYS A 321 -9.12 4.95 -9.85
CA CYS A 321 -10.28 4.39 -9.16
C CYS A 321 -10.84 5.30 -8.06
N ILE A 322 -9.98 5.98 -7.29
CA ILE A 322 -10.40 6.99 -6.32
C ILE A 322 -11.12 8.13 -7.04
N ALA A 323 -10.52 8.65 -8.12
CA ALA A 323 -11.11 9.72 -8.91
C ALA A 323 -12.44 9.32 -9.56
N LEU A 324 -12.57 8.10 -10.06
CA LEU A 324 -13.82 7.58 -10.63
C LEU A 324 -14.92 7.47 -9.55
N ASN A 325 -14.57 7.06 -8.34
CA ASN A 325 -15.50 7.03 -7.21
C ASN A 325 -15.96 8.44 -6.79
N MET A 326 -15.03 9.40 -6.73
CA MET A 326 -15.38 10.81 -6.44
C MET A 326 -16.20 11.44 -7.57
N TYR A 327 -15.95 11.05 -8.82
CA TYR A 327 -16.78 11.44 -9.95
C TYR A 327 -18.19 10.86 -9.84
N ALA A 328 -18.34 9.62 -9.38
CA ALA A 328 -19.64 9.03 -9.11
C ALA A 328 -20.43 9.82 -8.04
N ASP A 329 -19.75 10.27 -6.98
CA ASP A 329 -20.36 11.16 -5.97
C ASP A 329 -20.83 12.49 -6.61
N LYS A 330 -20.03 13.06 -7.52
CA LYS A 330 -20.42 14.26 -8.28
C LYS A 330 -21.61 14.02 -9.21
N ILE A 331 -21.70 12.85 -9.87
CA ILE A 331 -22.88 12.47 -10.68
C ILE A 331 -24.14 12.47 -9.81
N ILE A 332 -24.11 11.80 -8.66
CA ILE A 332 -25.24 11.78 -7.72
C ILE A 332 -25.62 13.21 -7.36
N ASN A 333 -24.66 14.01 -6.89
CA ASN A 333 -24.92 15.38 -6.43
C ASN A 333 -25.47 16.30 -7.53
N ALA A 334 -24.91 16.26 -8.74
CA ALA A 334 -25.34 17.13 -9.84
C ALA A 334 -26.68 16.69 -10.46
N SER A 335 -27.08 15.44 -10.27
CA SER A 335 -28.32 14.89 -10.83
C SER A 335 -29.55 15.11 -9.93
N LYS A 336 -29.36 15.32 -8.62
CA LYS A 336 -30.42 15.46 -7.60
C LYS A 336 -31.57 16.38 -8.02
N ASP A 337 -31.27 17.57 -8.52
CA ASP A 337 -32.28 18.57 -8.83
C ASP A 337 -32.77 18.53 -10.29
N LYS A 338 -32.31 17.56 -11.09
CA LYS A 338 -32.61 17.47 -12.53
C LYS A 338 -33.20 16.12 -12.91
N CYS A 339 -32.44 15.06 -12.73
CA CYS A 339 -32.82 13.70 -13.04
C CYS A 339 -32.14 12.78 -12.03
N PRO A 340 -32.73 12.60 -10.84
CA PRO A 340 -32.06 11.94 -9.73
C PRO A 340 -31.45 10.59 -10.12
N ILE A 341 -30.16 10.42 -9.83
CA ILE A 341 -29.45 9.14 -9.83
C ILE A 341 -29.00 8.88 -8.40
N ASP A 342 -29.52 7.83 -7.79
CA ASP A 342 -29.16 7.44 -6.42
C ASP A 342 -27.96 6.46 -6.36
N GLU A 343 -27.48 6.24 -5.14
CA GLU A 343 -26.36 5.35 -4.84
C GLU A 343 -26.61 3.91 -5.31
N SER A 344 -27.84 3.40 -5.21
CA SER A 344 -28.20 2.05 -5.66
C SER A 344 -27.99 1.89 -7.16
N LYS A 345 -28.36 2.92 -7.94
CA LYS A 345 -28.12 2.94 -9.38
C LYS A 345 -26.62 3.02 -9.70
N ILE A 346 -25.85 3.87 -9.02
CA ILE A 346 -24.39 3.95 -9.20
C ILE A 346 -23.70 2.63 -8.86
N GLN A 347 -24.07 1.98 -7.76
CA GLN A 347 -23.54 0.67 -7.37
C GLN A 347 -23.77 -0.35 -8.48
N LYS A 348 -24.97 -0.37 -9.09
CA LYS A 348 -25.25 -1.22 -10.25
C LYS A 348 -24.35 -0.87 -11.43
N MET A 349 -24.15 0.41 -11.75
CA MET A 349 -23.26 0.82 -12.86
C MET A 349 -21.82 0.29 -12.67
N PHE A 350 -21.28 0.36 -11.45
CA PHE A 350 -19.97 -0.23 -11.15
C PHE A 350 -19.98 -1.75 -11.25
N THR A 351 -21.01 -2.43 -10.72
CA THR A 351 -21.12 -3.90 -10.82
C THR A 351 -21.15 -4.35 -12.27
N TYR A 352 -22.01 -3.76 -13.08
CA TYR A 352 -22.18 -4.10 -14.50
C TYR A 352 -20.94 -3.74 -15.34
N GLY A 353 -20.33 -2.57 -15.11
CA GLY A 353 -19.09 -2.20 -15.78
C GLY A 353 -17.94 -3.17 -15.47
N ASN A 354 -17.82 -3.61 -14.22
CA ASN A 354 -16.81 -4.57 -13.80
C ASN A 354 -17.02 -6.00 -14.36
N VAL A 355 -18.23 -6.37 -14.79
CA VAL A 355 -18.46 -7.66 -15.48
C VAL A 355 -17.64 -7.75 -16.78
N ILE A 356 -17.39 -6.61 -17.42
CA ILE A 356 -16.70 -6.54 -18.73
C ILE A 356 -15.22 -6.17 -18.56
N HIS A 357 -14.91 -5.34 -17.57
CA HIS A 357 -13.62 -4.68 -17.41
C HIS A 357 -12.83 -5.19 -16.19
N ASN A 358 -12.87 -6.51 -15.97
CA ASN A 358 -12.09 -7.18 -14.91
C ASN A 358 -11.31 -8.40 -15.43
N THR A 359 -11.26 -8.58 -16.75
CA THR A 359 -10.59 -9.71 -17.39
C THR A 359 -9.07 -9.61 -17.24
N SER A 360 -8.51 -8.40 -17.25
CA SER A 360 -7.08 -8.17 -17.13
C SER A 360 -6.50 -8.58 -15.78
N CYS A 361 -7.30 -8.55 -14.70
CA CYS A 361 -6.91 -9.06 -13.39
C CYS A 361 -7.23 -10.55 -13.18
N SER A 362 -8.03 -11.18 -14.03
CA SER A 362 -8.47 -12.58 -13.89
C SER A 362 -7.40 -13.61 -14.26
N ASN A 363 -6.43 -13.24 -15.11
CA ASN A 363 -5.26 -14.08 -15.44
C ASN A 363 -4.13 -14.01 -14.39
N SER A 364 -4.31 -13.25 -13.31
CA SER A 364 -3.36 -13.12 -12.20
C SER A 364 -3.55 -14.21 -11.13
N GLY A 365 -4.10 -15.38 -11.51
CA GLY A 365 -4.23 -16.56 -10.64
C GLY A 365 -2.90 -17.12 -10.10
N GLY A 366 -1.77 -16.52 -10.48
CA GLY A 366 -0.53 -16.62 -9.72
C GLY A 366 -0.64 -15.80 -8.43
N SER A 367 -0.94 -16.51 -7.34
CA SER A 367 -0.88 -16.05 -5.94
C SER A 367 0.36 -15.18 -5.67
N GLY A 368 0.25 -13.86 -5.88
CA GLY A 368 1.41 -12.97 -5.82
C GLY A 368 1.26 -11.55 -6.41
N ASN A 369 0.30 -11.26 -7.30
CA ASN A 369 0.25 -9.95 -8.01
C ASN A 369 -0.88 -9.00 -7.56
N ASN A 370 -0.83 -8.50 -6.30
CA ASN A 370 -1.72 -7.45 -5.75
C ASN A 370 -1.68 -6.07 -6.47
N VAL A 371 -1.04 -5.97 -7.64
CA VAL A 371 -0.94 -4.72 -8.42
C VAL A 371 -2.20 -4.48 -9.24
N CYS A 372 -2.90 -5.56 -9.62
CA CYS A 372 -4.17 -5.53 -10.32
C CYS A 372 -5.31 -5.79 -9.34
N PHE A 373 -6.29 -4.88 -9.28
CA PHE A 373 -7.48 -5.02 -8.45
C PHE A 373 -8.72 -4.54 -9.20
N LYS A 374 -9.88 -5.04 -8.76
CA LYS A 374 -11.20 -4.63 -9.24
C LYS A 374 -11.56 -3.26 -8.64
N CYS A 375 -11.84 -2.28 -9.49
CA CYS A 375 -12.28 -0.96 -9.04
C CYS A 375 -13.77 -1.01 -8.68
N GLU A 376 -14.06 -1.22 -7.40
CA GLU A 376 -15.42 -1.26 -6.89
C GLU A 376 -15.90 0.13 -6.45
N ARG A 377 -17.23 0.29 -6.42
CA ARG A 377 -17.85 1.47 -5.84
C ARG A 377 -17.53 1.52 -4.34
N LYS A 378 -16.82 2.56 -3.93
CA LYS A 378 -16.47 2.92 -2.55
C LYS A 378 -16.75 4.42 -2.37
N PRO A 379 -17.92 4.79 -1.82
CA PRO A 379 -18.18 6.17 -1.45
C PRO A 379 -17.23 6.58 -0.32
N ASN A 380 -16.91 7.88 -0.30
CA ASN A 380 -16.24 8.54 0.82
C ASN A 380 -14.81 8.05 1.12
N PHE A 381 -13.84 8.96 0.96
CA PHE A 381 -12.43 8.72 1.28
C PHE A 381 -11.97 9.51 2.52
N ASN A 382 -12.90 9.93 3.39
CA ASN A 382 -12.58 10.64 4.63
C ASN A 382 -11.57 9.85 5.47
N GLY A 383 -10.56 10.54 6.00
CA GLY A 383 -9.46 9.92 6.74
C GLY A 383 -8.38 9.28 5.86
N CYS A 384 -8.51 9.36 4.52
CA CYS A 384 -7.43 8.97 3.63
C CYS A 384 -6.32 10.03 3.63
N GLU A 385 -5.30 9.81 4.45
CA GLU A 385 -4.15 10.67 4.58
C GLU A 385 -2.85 9.93 4.22
N LEU A 386 -2.05 10.55 3.35
CA LEU A 386 -0.76 10.03 2.93
C LEU A 386 0.32 10.28 3.99
N SER A 387 1.17 9.30 4.18
CA SER A 387 2.28 9.34 5.13
C SER A 387 3.55 8.92 4.40
N VAL A 388 4.54 9.82 4.33
CA VAL A 388 5.82 9.62 3.64
C VAL A 388 6.93 10.05 4.60
N SER A 389 8.02 9.30 4.63
CA SER A 389 9.18 9.66 5.45
C SER A 389 9.75 11.02 5.06
N ASN A 390 10.06 11.86 6.04
CA ASN A 390 10.72 13.16 5.83
C ASN A 390 12.08 13.03 5.14
N THR A 391 12.69 11.84 5.15
CA THR A 391 13.93 11.55 4.42
C THR A 391 13.75 11.40 2.90
N LEU A 392 12.51 11.19 2.43
CA LEU A 392 12.16 10.96 1.03
C LEU A 392 11.48 12.16 0.35
N ILE A 393 11.02 13.14 1.12
CA ILE A 393 10.26 14.28 0.64
C ILE A 393 10.96 15.59 1.01
N ASP A 394 10.94 16.57 0.11
CA ASP A 394 11.31 17.94 0.43
C ASP A 394 10.09 18.68 1.00
N THR A 395 10.21 19.13 2.25
CA THR A 395 9.19 19.90 2.97
C THR A 395 9.45 21.41 2.95
N THR A 396 10.56 21.86 2.35
CA THR A 396 11.09 23.22 2.52
C THR A 396 10.73 24.21 1.41
N SER A 397 10.05 23.79 0.34
CA SER A 397 9.84 24.66 -0.83
C SER A 397 8.36 25.02 -1.04
N PRO A 398 7.97 26.31 -1.04
CA PRO A 398 6.77 26.74 -1.75
C PRO A 398 7.02 26.61 -3.26
N SER A 399 6.02 26.12 -3.99
CA SER A 399 6.10 25.96 -5.45
C SER A 399 6.49 27.28 -6.15
N PRO A 400 7.34 27.26 -7.19
CA PRO A 400 7.58 28.41 -8.08
C PRO A 400 6.31 28.89 -8.80
N SER A 401 5.29 28.03 -8.89
CA SER A 401 3.95 28.37 -9.38
C SER A 401 2.96 28.43 -8.21
N GLY A 402 2.45 29.62 -7.89
CA GLY A 402 1.75 29.98 -6.65
C GLY A 402 0.44 29.27 -6.29
N ASN A 403 0.13 28.10 -6.85
CA ASN A 403 -1.11 27.35 -6.58
C ASN A 403 -0.94 26.11 -5.70
N CYS A 404 0.29 25.72 -5.36
CA CYS A 404 0.55 24.58 -4.48
C CYS A 404 1.47 24.96 -3.33
N THR A 405 0.88 25.05 -2.13
CA THR A 405 1.60 25.08 -0.85
C THR A 405 1.99 23.65 -0.49
N SER A 406 3.15 23.43 0.13
CA SER A 406 3.68 22.12 0.57
C SER A 406 3.20 21.71 1.99
N GLY A 407 2.08 22.25 2.44
CA GLY A 407 1.54 22.06 3.80
C GLY A 407 0.81 20.73 4.02
N ALA A 408 0.29 20.56 5.25
CA ALA A 408 -0.40 19.36 5.72
C ALA A 408 -1.63 18.98 4.87
N GLU A 409 -2.27 19.95 4.23
CA GLU A 409 -3.38 19.76 3.31
C GLU A 409 -3.03 18.87 2.11
N ASN A 410 -1.74 18.75 1.73
CA ASN A 410 -1.33 17.86 0.64
C ASN A 410 -1.41 16.38 0.95
N LYS A 411 -1.43 16.04 2.25
CA LYS A 411 -1.52 14.67 2.70
C LYS A 411 -2.96 14.17 2.61
N LYS A 412 -3.94 15.08 2.69
CA LYS A 412 -5.37 14.76 2.68
C LYS A 412 -5.87 14.51 1.26
N VAL A 413 -5.94 13.23 0.90
CA VAL A 413 -6.33 12.78 -0.45
C VAL A 413 -7.66 13.35 -0.91
N PRO A 414 -8.75 13.36 -0.11
CA PRO A 414 -10.05 13.86 -0.58
C PRO A 414 -10.00 15.35 -0.95
N GLU A 415 -9.34 16.17 -0.14
CA GLU A 415 -9.25 17.63 -0.35
C GLU A 415 -8.44 17.94 -1.62
N LYS A 416 -7.28 17.30 -1.79
CA LYS A 416 -6.40 17.52 -2.95
C LYS A 416 -6.98 16.97 -4.24
N MET A 417 -7.53 15.77 -4.20
CA MET A 417 -8.20 15.17 -5.36
C MET A 417 -9.40 16.03 -5.79
N THR A 418 -10.19 16.56 -4.85
CA THR A 418 -11.31 17.46 -5.18
C THR A 418 -10.84 18.71 -5.91
N LYS A 419 -9.76 19.36 -5.43
CA LYS A 419 -9.18 20.54 -6.08
C LYS A 419 -8.66 20.23 -7.47
N LEU A 420 -7.95 19.10 -7.65
CA LEU A 420 -7.47 18.68 -8.97
C LEU A 420 -8.61 18.37 -9.94
N LEU A 421 -9.67 17.68 -9.49
CA LEU A 421 -10.82 17.38 -10.33
C LEU A 421 -11.61 18.63 -10.76
N GLN A 422 -11.45 19.76 -10.06
CA GLN A 422 -12.01 21.06 -10.45
C GLN A 422 -11.12 21.82 -11.45
N ASP A 423 -9.88 21.37 -11.68
CA ASP A 423 -9.00 21.96 -12.69
C ASP A 423 -9.58 21.72 -14.09
N LYS A 424 -9.73 22.80 -14.86
CA LYS A 424 -10.32 22.79 -16.21
C LYS A 424 -9.56 21.87 -17.17
N THR A 425 -8.27 21.65 -16.95
CA THR A 425 -7.43 20.75 -17.77
C THR A 425 -7.84 19.28 -17.64
N ILE A 426 -8.47 18.88 -16.53
CA ILE A 426 -8.99 17.52 -16.32
C ILE A 426 -10.30 17.31 -17.11
N LYS A 427 -11.06 18.37 -17.42
CA LYS A 427 -12.34 18.33 -18.15
C LYS A 427 -13.49 17.54 -17.48
N MET A 428 -13.35 17.14 -16.21
CA MET A 428 -14.40 16.38 -15.51
C MET A 428 -15.75 17.11 -15.47
N GLU A 429 -15.78 18.44 -15.30
CA GLU A 429 -17.03 19.22 -15.30
C GLU A 429 -17.72 19.22 -16.68
N GLU A 430 -16.95 19.25 -17.78
CA GLU A 430 -17.50 19.09 -19.14
C GLU A 430 -18.17 17.71 -19.26
N THR A 431 -17.48 16.66 -18.80
CA THR A 431 -17.97 15.28 -18.75
C THR A 431 -19.22 15.13 -17.86
N LEU A 432 -19.35 15.90 -16.77
CA LEU A 432 -20.52 15.90 -15.89
C LEU A 432 -21.73 16.60 -16.54
N SER A 433 -21.48 17.69 -17.28
CA SER A 433 -22.52 18.45 -17.96
C SER A 433 -23.23 17.63 -19.05
N THR A 434 -22.50 16.77 -19.76
CA THR A 434 -23.03 15.94 -20.85
C THR A 434 -23.98 14.86 -20.35
N ILE A 435 -23.77 14.35 -19.13
CA ILE A 435 -24.67 13.36 -18.49
C ILE A 435 -26.05 13.99 -18.27
N ASN A 436 -26.08 15.20 -17.71
CA ASN A 436 -27.30 15.89 -17.33
C ASN A 436 -27.99 16.65 -18.48
N ASP A 437 -27.43 16.60 -19.69
CA ASP A 437 -28.04 17.21 -20.87
C ASP A 437 -29.31 16.43 -21.27
N MET A 438 -30.46 17.07 -21.08
CA MET A 438 -31.78 16.56 -21.45
C MET A 438 -32.36 17.30 -22.66
N SER A 439 -31.62 18.21 -23.29
CA SER A 439 -32.12 19.06 -24.37
C SER A 439 -32.58 18.26 -25.60
N LYS A 440 -31.98 17.08 -25.81
CA LYS A 440 -32.16 16.26 -27.00
C LYS A 440 -33.34 15.29 -26.99
N SER A 441 -34.02 15.09 -25.85
CA SER A 441 -35.09 14.08 -25.74
C SER A 441 -36.24 14.51 -24.82
N PHE A 442 -37.44 14.63 -25.39
CA PHE A 442 -38.67 14.87 -24.62
C PHE A 442 -38.96 13.70 -23.65
N CYS A 443 -38.72 12.47 -24.10
CA CYS A 443 -38.86 11.27 -23.25
C CYS A 443 -37.94 11.36 -22.02
N THR A 444 -36.69 11.79 -22.19
CA THR A 444 -35.78 12.00 -21.04
C THR A 444 -36.33 13.03 -20.06
N LYS A 445 -36.85 14.17 -20.55
CA LYS A 445 -37.45 15.19 -19.67
C LYS A 445 -38.63 14.64 -18.86
N MET A 446 -39.54 13.91 -19.51
CA MET A 446 -40.68 13.29 -18.84
C MET A 446 -40.24 12.21 -17.84
N GLN A 447 -39.25 11.41 -18.20
CA GLN A 447 -38.68 10.40 -17.30
C GLN A 447 -38.10 11.01 -16.02
N CYS A 448 -37.31 12.06 -16.19
CA CYS A 448 -36.68 12.77 -15.10
C CYS A 448 -37.70 13.48 -14.21
N ALA A 449 -38.77 14.06 -14.77
CA ALA A 449 -39.85 14.66 -13.99
C ALA A 449 -40.55 13.65 -13.07
N ALA A 450 -40.87 12.44 -13.55
CA ALA A 450 -41.47 11.42 -12.66
C ALA A 450 -40.48 10.93 -11.60
N LYS A 451 -39.19 10.78 -11.94
CA LYS A 451 -38.12 10.43 -10.98
C LYS A 451 -37.96 11.49 -9.90
N GLN A 452 -38.01 12.77 -10.25
CA GLN A 452 -38.01 13.85 -9.27
C GLN A 452 -39.22 13.80 -8.35
N TYR A 453 -40.42 13.60 -8.89
CA TYR A 453 -41.65 13.48 -8.10
C TYR A 453 -41.56 12.30 -7.11
N TYR A 454 -41.10 11.15 -7.59
CA TYR A 454 -40.92 9.96 -6.76
C TYR A 454 -39.85 10.17 -5.69
N ALA A 455 -38.69 10.72 -6.05
CA ALA A 455 -37.59 10.97 -5.12
C ALA A 455 -37.98 11.95 -4.00
N LYS A 456 -38.76 12.99 -4.32
CA LYS A 456 -39.30 13.92 -3.31
C LYS A 456 -40.20 13.21 -2.29
N LYS A 457 -40.94 12.18 -2.71
CA LYS A 457 -41.82 11.39 -1.84
C LYS A 457 -41.09 10.28 -1.07
N ASN A 458 -39.90 9.89 -1.50
CA ASN A 458 -39.20 8.71 -0.99
C ASN A 458 -37.78 9.03 -0.49
N GLY A 459 -37.59 10.18 0.17
CA GLY A 459 -36.33 10.53 0.83
C GLY A 459 -35.13 10.63 -0.11
N GLY A 460 -35.34 11.03 -1.36
CA GLY A 460 -34.28 11.18 -2.38
C GLY A 460 -34.00 9.91 -3.19
N ASN A 461 -34.65 8.78 -2.90
CA ASN A 461 -34.49 7.54 -3.67
C ASN A 461 -35.25 7.62 -5.00
N SER A 462 -34.58 7.30 -6.11
CA SER A 462 -35.09 7.41 -7.48
C SER A 462 -35.31 6.06 -8.18
N THR A 463 -34.89 4.95 -7.56
CA THR A 463 -34.81 3.63 -8.21
C THR A 463 -36.13 2.87 -8.27
N GLY A 464 -37.18 3.34 -7.56
CA GLY A 464 -38.47 2.65 -7.43
C GLY A 464 -39.58 3.17 -8.35
N VAL A 465 -39.27 3.99 -9.35
CA VAL A 465 -40.27 4.45 -10.32
C VAL A 465 -40.67 3.31 -11.23
N SER A 466 -41.97 2.96 -11.24
CA SER A 466 -42.58 2.06 -12.22
C SER A 466 -43.14 2.87 -13.38
N TRP A 467 -42.88 2.43 -14.62
CA TRP A 467 -43.29 3.07 -15.86
C TRP A 467 -44.44 2.34 -16.54
#